data_AF-A0A0R0MCR7-F1
#
_entry.id   AF-A0A0R0MCR7-F1
#
_cell.length_a   1.000
_cell.length_b   1.000
_cell.length_c   1.000
_cell.angle_alpha   90.00
_cell.angle_beta   90.00
_cell.angle_gamma   90.00
#
_symmetry.space_group_name_H-M   'P 1'
#
loop_
_entity.id
_entity.type
_entity.pdbx_description
1 polymer ?
#
loop_
_entity_poly.entity_id
_entity_poly.type
_entity_poly.pdbx_seq_one_letter_code
_entity_poly.pdbx_strand_id
1 'polypeptide(L)' 'MSARADAIFKTVLQIVAIALLVLIIGIILHKGYGDVSRLASEHSGADFWRALARHIFKNLSGA' A
#
# COMPACT_ATOMS: atom_id res chain seq x y z
N MET A 1 5.39 33.93 -16.66
CA MET A 1 5.79 32.58 -17.09
C MET A 1 5.02 32.25 -18.36
N SER A 2 5.65 31.70 -19.42
CA SER A 2 4.92 31.42 -20.66
C SER A 2 3.90 30.29 -20.44
N ALA A 3 2.75 30.33 -21.13
CA ALA A 3 1.71 29.30 -21.00
C ALA A 3 2.23 27.87 -21.24
N ARG A 4 3.24 27.73 -22.11
CA ARG A 4 3.92 26.46 -22.37
C ARG A 4 4.76 25.98 -21.19
N ALA A 5 5.47 26.87 -20.52
CA ALA A 5 6.28 26.51 -19.34
C ALA A 5 5.38 26.07 -18.17
N ASP A 6 4.25 26.73 -17.98
CA ASP A 6 3.25 26.35 -16.97
C ASP A 6 2.64 24.97 -17.24
N ALA A 7 2.28 24.68 -18.50
CA ALA A 7 1.77 23.37 -18.89
C ALA A 7 2.78 22.25 -18.62
N ILE A 8 4.05 22.45 -19.01
CA ILE A 8 5.12 21.47 -18.76
C ILE A 8 5.31 21.26 -17.25
N PHE A 9 5.36 22.33 -16.46
CA PHE A 9 5.51 22.24 -15.02
C PHE A 9 4.40 21.42 -14.36
N LYS A 10 3.13 21.67 -14.73
CA LYS A 10 1.98 20.91 -14.23
C LYS A 10 2.06 19.43 -14.61
N THR A 11 2.43 19.12 -15.84
CA THR A 11 2.61 17.73 -16.28
C THR A 11 3.70 17.01 -15.49
N VAL A 12 4.86 17.65 -15.26
CA VAL A 12 5.94 17.08 -14.45
C VAL A 12 5.47 16.83 -13.02
N LEU A 13 4.79 17.81 -12.42
CA LEU A 13 4.26 17.67 -11.06
C LEU A 13 3.26 16.51 -10.96
N GLN A 14 2.40 16.35 -11.97
CA GLN A 14 1.43 15.26 -12.03
C GLN A 14 2.11 13.90 -12.14
N ILE A 15 3.15 13.77 -12.97
CA ILE A 15 3.92 12.52 -13.08
C ILE A 15 4.59 12.19 -11.75
N VAL A 16 5.18 13.17 -11.08
CA VAL A 16 5.80 12.99 -9.75
C VAL A 16 4.76 12.54 -8.72
N ALA A 17 3.59 13.18 -8.71
CA ALA A 17 2.50 12.79 -7.81
C ALA A 17 2.05 11.35 -8.04
N ILE A 18 1.90 10.92 -9.30
CA ILE A 18 1.55 9.55 -9.65
C ILE A 18 2.64 8.58 -9.18
N ALA A 19 3.92 8.89 -9.40
CA ALA A 19 5.02 8.04 -8.95
C ALA A 19 5.05 7.88 -7.43
N LEU A 20 4.79 8.96 -6.68
CA LEU A 20 4.70 8.91 -5.21
C LEU A 20 3.51 8.07 -4.74
N LEU A 21 2.36 8.17 -5.41
CA LEU A 21 1.20 7.33 -5.09
C LEU A 21 1.49 5.85 -5.33
N VAL A 22 2.14 5.50 -6.44
CA VAL A 22 2.56 4.12 -6.73
C VAL A 22 3.54 3.62 -5.67
N LEU A 23 4.48 4.46 -5.22
CA LEU A 23 5.42 4.11 -4.15
C LEU A 23 4.69 3.81 -2.83
N ILE A 24 3.74 4.66 -2.43
CA ILE A 24 2.94 4.45 -1.22
C ILE A 24 2.16 3.12 -1.31
N ILE A 25 1.51 2.86 -2.45
CA ILE A 25 0.79 1.60 -2.67
C ILE A 25 1.76 0.42 -2.59
N GLY A 26 2.95 0.53 -3.18
CA GLY A 26 3.99 -0.50 -3.12
C GLY A 26 4.41 -0.81 -1.68
N ILE A 27 4.60 0.22 -0.84
CA ILE A 27 4.94 0.05 0.57
C ILE A 27 3.81 -0.66 1.33
N ILE A 28 2.56 -0.27 1.10
CA ILE A 28 1.38 -0.89 1.73
C ILE A 28 1.30 -2.38 1.35
N LEU A 29 1.43 -2.69 0.06
CA LEU A 29 1.39 -4.07 -0.44
C LEU A 29 2.56 -4.89 0.09
N HIS A 30 3.77 -4.33 0.14
CA HIS A 30 4.95 -5.01 0.64
C HIS A 30 4.81 -5.37 2.13
N LYS A 31 4.33 -4.42 2.95
CA LYS A 31 4.05 -4.67 4.36
C LYS A 31 2.94 -5.72 4.54
N GLY A 32 1.85 -5.58 3.79
CA GLY A 32 0.75 -6.56 3.79
C GLY A 32 1.23 -7.96 3.43
N TYR A 33 2.06 -8.09 2.40
CA TYR A 33 2.66 -9.36 2.01
C TYR A 33 3.54 -9.95 3.12
N GLY A 34 4.38 -9.14 3.76
CA GLY A 34 5.22 -9.57 4.88
C GLY A 34 4.39 -10.11 6.05
N ASP A 35 3.35 -9.39 6.45
CA ASP A 35 2.45 -9.79 7.53
C ASP A 35 1.70 -11.09 7.19
N VAL A 36 1.15 -11.20 5.98
CA VAL A 36 0.45 -12.40 5.50
C VAL A 36 1.40 -13.60 5.44
N SER A 37 2.60 -13.41 4.89
CA SER A 37 3.60 -14.48 4.77
C SER A 37 4.05 -14.98 6.13
N ARG A 38 4.21 -14.07 7.10
CA ARG A 38 4.50 -14.43 8.49
C ARG A 38 3.34 -15.23 9.10
N LEU A 39 2.10 -14.77 8.95
CA LEU A 39 0.92 -15.49 9.43
C LEU A 39 0.78 -16.88 8.81
N ALA A 40 1.08 -17.01 7.52
CA ALA A 40 1.07 -18.29 6.81
C ALA A 40 2.18 -19.24 7.28
N SER A 41 3.27 -18.70 7.84
CA SER A 41 4.35 -19.49 8.42
C SER A 41 4.00 -19.98 9.84
N GLU A 42 3.20 -19.21 10.59
CA GLU A 42 2.82 -19.49 11.97
C GLU A 42 1.53 -20.34 12.08
N HIS A 43 0.66 -20.29 11.07
CA HIS A 43 -0.64 -20.98 11.05
C HIS A 43 -0.88 -21.71 9.74
N SER A 44 -1.40 -22.95 9.82
CA SER A 44 -1.78 -23.74 8.64
C SER A 44 -3.30 -23.87 8.51
N GLY A 45 -3.79 -24.02 7.27
CA GLY A 45 -5.19 -24.35 7.00
C GLY A 45 -6.19 -23.31 7.47
N ALA A 46 -7.22 -23.75 8.23
CA ALA A 46 -8.33 -22.89 8.66
C ALA A 46 -7.90 -21.83 9.70
N ASP A 47 -6.85 -22.09 10.47
CA ASP A 47 -6.36 -21.18 11.50
C ASP A 47 -5.67 -19.95 10.92
N PHE A 48 -5.05 -20.09 9.74
CA PHE A 48 -4.50 -18.97 8.97
C PHE A 48 -5.58 -17.94 8.63
N TRP A 49 -6.72 -18.38 8.08
CA TRP A 49 -7.80 -17.48 7.67
C TRP A 49 -8.43 -16.76 8.87
N ARG A 50 -8.56 -17.44 10.02
CA ARG A 50 -9.02 -16.81 11.27
C ARG A 50 -8.02 -15.81 11.82
N ALA A 51 -6.71 -16.11 11.75
CA ALA A 51 -5.66 -15.19 12.16
C ALA A 51 -5.61 -13.97 11.23
N LEU A 52 -5.72 -14.18 9.92
CA LEU A 52 -5.71 -13.12 8.91
C LEU A 52 -6.91 -12.19 9.07
N ALA A 53 -8.10 -12.73 9.25
CA ALA A 53 -9.30 -11.94 9.52
C ALA A 53 -9.11 -11.08 10.77
N ARG A 54 -8.63 -11.66 11.88
CA ARG A 54 -8.35 -10.89 13.12
C ARG A 54 -7.30 -9.81 12.91
N HIS A 55 -6.23 -10.09 12.16
CA HIS A 55 -5.18 -9.10 11.85
C HIS A 55 -5.72 -7.93 11.04
N ILE A 56 -6.54 -8.22 10.02
CA ILE A 56 -7.21 -7.19 9.20
C ILE A 56 -8.17 -6.36 10.03
N PHE A 57 -9.04 -7.00 10.83
CA PHE A 57 -10.00 -6.31 11.68
C PHE A 57 -9.31 -5.43 12.73
N LYS A 58 -8.22 -5.91 13.34
CA LYS A 58 -7.43 -5.13 14.32
C LYS A 58 -6.77 -3.90 13.68
N ASN A 59 -6.15 -4.07 12.51
CA ASN A 59 -5.58 -2.94 11.78
C ASN A 59 -6.65 -1.92 11.33
N LEU A 60 -7.86 -2.37 11.00
CA LEU A 60 -8.98 -1.49 10.63
C LEU A 60 -9.61 -0.79 11.84
N SER A 61 -9.64 -1.42 13.00
CA SER A 61 -10.16 -0.81 14.23
C SER A 61 -9.19 0.18 14.88
N GLY A 62 -7.95 0.29 14.37
CA GLY A 62 -6.92 1.18 14.90
C GLY A 62 -6.42 0.80 16.31
N ALA A 63 -6.56 -0.47 16.70
CA ALA A 63 -6.27 -0.98 18.05
C ALA A 63 -5.00 -1.86 18.10
#